data_AF-A0A6L3Y931-F1
#
_entry.id   AF-A0A6L3Y931-F1
#
_cell.length_a   1.000
_cell.length_b   1.000
_cell.length_c   1.000
_cell.angle_alpha   90.00
_cell.angle_beta   90.00
_cell.angle_gamma   90.00
#
_symmetry.space_group_name_H-M   'P 1'
#
loop_
_entity.id
_entity.type
_entity.pdbx_description
1 polymer ?
#
loop_
_entity_poly.entity_id
_entity_poly.type
_entity_poly.pdbx_seq_one_letter_code
_entity_poly.pdbx_strand_id
1 'polypeptide(L)' 'MTAIKLVDVKEHDLSRAAHMAVAFVRQYPDRMGFRNGVVFSNTDLSCPLYVYRTKTQIVVRGEVSNHAE' A
#
# COMPACT_ATOMS: atom_id res chain seq x y z
N MET A 1 -2.66 -18.59 1.55
CA MET A 1 -3.27 -17.29 1.18
C MET A 1 -2.46 -16.17 1.81
N THR A 2 -1.95 -15.23 1.03
CA THR A 2 -1.29 -14.03 1.56
C THR A 2 -2.36 -13.02 1.95
N ALA A 3 -2.43 -12.63 3.22
CA ALA A 3 -3.45 -11.67 3.66
C ALA A 3 -3.05 -10.24 3.27
N ILE A 4 -4.04 -9.40 2.93
CA ILE A 4 -3.83 -7.97 2.69
C ILE A 4 -4.20 -7.22 3.97
N LYS A 5 -3.26 -6.43 4.48
CA LYS A 5 -3.46 -5.55 5.64
C LYS A 5 -3.53 -4.11 5.16
N LEU A 6 -4.63 -3.43 5.45
CA LEU A 6 -4.80 -2.01 5.17
C LEU A 6 -4.47 -1.22 6.45
N VAL A 7 -3.71 -0.14 6.30
CA VAL A 7 -3.27 0.71 7.42
C VAL A 7 -3.48 2.16 7.00
N ASP A 8 -4.31 2.90 7.73
CA ASP A 8 -4.56 4.33 7.47
C ASP A 8 -5.01 4.64 6.02
N VAL A 9 -5.73 3.70 5.39
CA VAL A 9 -6.31 3.86 4.05
C VAL A 9 -7.72 4.43 4.19
N LYS A 10 -8.01 5.54 3.52
CA LYS A 10 -9.35 6.15 3.48
C LYS A 10 -10.35 5.22 2.80
N GLU A 11 -11.63 5.26 3.21
CA GLU A 11 -12.65 4.34 2.67
C GLU A 11 -12.80 4.42 1.14
N HIS A 12 -12.75 5.61 0.56
CA HIS A 12 -12.83 5.80 -0.89
C HIS A 12 -11.63 5.19 -1.65
N ASP A 13 -10.53 4.93 -0.96
CA ASP A 13 -9.30 4.35 -1.52
C ASP A 13 -9.20 2.84 -1.33
N LEU A 14 -10.17 2.18 -0.67
CA LEU A 14 -10.11 0.73 -0.39
C LEU A 14 -10.00 -0.10 -1.67
N SER A 15 -10.79 0.23 -2.70
CA SER A 15 -10.72 -0.43 -4.00
C SER A 15 -9.32 -0.24 -4.61
N ARG A 16 -8.81 0.99 -4.61
CA ARG A 16 -7.47 1.32 -5.11
C ARG A 16 -6.39 0.54 -4.37
N ALA A 17 -6.47 0.45 -3.05
CA ALA A 17 -5.52 -0.28 -2.21
C ALA A 17 -5.51 -1.78 -2.53
N ALA A 18 -6.67 -2.40 -2.76
CA ALA A 18 -6.77 -3.80 -3.16
C ALA A 18 -6.13 -4.05 -4.54
N HIS A 19 -6.44 -3.21 -5.53
CA HIS A 19 -5.85 -3.28 -6.86
C HIS A 19 -4.32 -3.12 -6.81
N MET A 20 -3.83 -2.21 -6.00
CA MET A 20 -2.40 -1.99 -5.81
C MET A 20 -1.68 -3.15 -5.14
N ALA A 21 -2.29 -3.77 -4.13
CA ALA A 21 -1.72 -4.96 -3.49
C ALA A 21 -1.53 -6.10 -4.51
N VAL A 22 -2.52 -6.30 -5.39
CA VAL A 22 -2.43 -7.31 -6.47
C VAL A 22 -1.35 -6.93 -7.49
N ALA A 23 -1.31 -5.65 -7.90
CA ALA A 23 -0.29 -5.17 -8.84
C ALA A 23 1.13 -5.31 -8.28
N PHE A 24 1.32 -4.97 -7.00
CA PHE A 24 2.61 -5.09 -6.32
C PHE A 24 3.12 -6.54 -6.31
N VAL A 25 2.27 -7.53 -5.99
CA VAL A 25 2.67 -8.94 -5.99
C VAL A 25 3.06 -9.43 -7.38
N ARG A 26 2.36 -8.95 -8.41
CA ARG A 26 2.63 -9.32 -9.81
C ARG A 26 3.93 -8.70 -10.33
N GLN A 27 4.17 -7.43 -10.01
CA GLN A 27 5.33 -6.68 -10.50
C GLN A 27 6.60 -6.96 -9.69
N TYR A 28 6.46 -7.27 -8.41
CA TYR A 28 7.57 -7.41 -7.47
C TYR A 28 7.46 -8.68 -6.62
N PRO A 29 7.46 -9.88 -7.24
CA PRO A 29 7.23 -11.13 -6.52
C PRO A 29 8.26 -11.39 -5.41
N ASP A 30 9.51 -10.96 -5.62
CA ASP A 30 10.63 -11.19 -4.69
C ASP A 30 10.89 -10.03 -3.72
N ARG A 31 10.20 -8.89 -3.88
CA ARG A 31 10.40 -7.76 -2.96
C ARG A 31 9.70 -8.03 -1.65
N MET A 32 10.47 -8.00 -0.57
CA MET A 32 10.00 -8.22 0.79
C MET A 32 10.72 -7.30 1.77
N GLY A 33 10.02 -6.91 2.82
CA GLY A 33 10.48 -5.96 3.84
C GLY A 33 9.96 -4.56 3.60
N PHE A 34 9.71 -3.83 4.69
CA PHE A 34 9.23 -2.45 4.67
C PHE A 34 10.12 -1.56 3.79
N ARG A 35 11.44 -1.63 3.93
CA ARG A 35 12.39 -0.81 3.15
C ARG A 35 12.35 -1.03 1.63
N ASN A 36 11.77 -2.14 1.18
CA ASN A 36 11.63 -2.49 -0.23
C ASN A 36 10.23 -2.19 -0.77
N GLY A 37 9.41 -1.49 0.00
CA GLY A 37 8.09 -1.07 -0.43
C GLY A 37 8.11 -0.04 -1.55
N VAL A 38 7.00 0.06 -2.25
CA VAL A 38 6.80 0.93 -3.41
C VAL A 38 5.69 1.92 -3.08
N VAL A 39 5.98 3.20 -3.31
CA VAL A 39 4.95 4.25 -3.29
C VAL A 39 4.27 4.23 -4.65
N PHE A 40 2.94 4.14 -4.66
CA PHE A 40 2.16 4.42 -5.86
C PHE A 40 1.46 5.76 -5.65
N SER A 41 1.86 6.73 -6.45
CA SER A 41 1.09 7.95 -6.72
C SER A 41 0.59 7.85 -8.14
N ASN A 42 -0.71 7.61 -8.33
CA ASN A 42 -1.30 7.78 -9.65
C ASN A 42 -1.93 9.16 -9.69
N THR A 43 -1.43 10.02 -10.60
CA THR A 43 -1.92 11.32 -11.11
C THR A 43 -2.37 12.39 -10.09
N ASP A 44 -3.06 12.00 -9.03
CA ASP A 44 -3.39 12.79 -7.86
C ASP A 44 -2.30 12.58 -6.79
N LEU A 45 -1.37 13.53 -6.72
CA LEU A 45 -0.32 13.58 -5.70
C LEU A 45 -0.87 13.69 -4.27
N SER A 46 -2.19 13.88 -4.12
CA SER A 46 -2.87 14.15 -2.87
C SER A 46 -3.03 12.95 -1.93
N CYS A 47 -2.86 11.70 -2.41
CA CYS A 47 -2.95 10.50 -1.57
C CYS A 47 -2.01 9.38 -2.05
N PRO A 48 -0.68 9.51 -1.85
CA PRO A 48 0.25 8.41 -2.13
C PRO A 48 -0.07 7.19 -1.24
N LEU A 49 -0.25 6.02 -1.85
CA LEU A 49 -0.39 4.77 -1.12
C LEU A 49 0.96 4.02 -1.14
N TYR A 50 1.43 3.60 0.03
CA TYR A 50 2.67 2.83 0.18
C TYR A 50 2.37 1.34 0.33
N VAL A 51 3.02 0.50 -0.49
CA VAL A 51 2.80 -0.95 -0.45
C VAL A 51 4.10 -1.68 -0.18
N TYR A 52 4.09 -2.62 0.76
CA TYR A 52 5.22 -3.50 1.01
C TYR A 52 4.75 -4.91 1.40
N ARG A 53 5.61 -5.91 1.19
CA ARG A 53 5.33 -7.29 1.58
C ARG A 53 6.13 -7.68 2.81
N THR A 54 5.47 -8.35 3.74
CA THR A 54 6.08 -9.07 4.85
C THR A 54 6.09 -10.58 4.52
N LYS A 55 6.68 -11.39 5.40
CA LYS A 55 6.69 -12.85 5.22
C LYS A 55 5.29 -13.46 5.11
N THR A 56 4.29 -12.84 5.76
CA THR A 56 2.93 -13.39 5.91
C THR A 56 1.85 -12.55 5.24
N GLN A 57 2.10 -11.27 4.96
CA GLN A 57 1.08 -10.31 4.56
C GLN A 57 1.60 -9.28 3.55
N ILE A 58 0.71 -8.73 2.74
CA ILE A 58 0.95 -7.51 1.96
C ILE A 58 0.32 -6.36 2.73
N VAL A 59 1.10 -5.32 3.00
CA VAL A 59 0.63 -4.14 3.72
C VAL A 59 0.47 -3.00 2.72
N VAL A 60 -0.72 -2.41 2.68
CA VAL A 60 -0.99 -1.16 1.99
C VAL A 60 -1.25 -0.10 3.04
N ARG A 61 -0.41 0.93 3.04
CA ARG A 61 -0.45 2.03 4.00
C ARG A 61 -0.85 3.31 3.26
N GLY A 62 -1.91 3.95 3.71
CA GLY A 62 -2.26 5.29 3.27
C GLY A 62 -1.41 6.36 3.96
N GLU A 63 -1.63 7.60 3.56
CA GLU A 63 -1.00 8.73 4.22
C GLU A 63 -1.58 8.87 5.62
N VAL A 64 -0.72 8.86 6.65
CA VAL A 64 -1.10 9.33 7.97
C VAL A 64 -1.42 10.80 7.77
N SER A 65 -2.70 11.14 7.80
CA SER A 65 -3.10 12.54 7.87
C SER A 65 -2.45 13.07 9.15
N ASN A 66 -1.33 13.76 9.02
CA ASN A 66 -0.85 14.64 10.07
C ASN A 66 -2.03 15.59 10.29
N HIS A 67 -2.81 15.37 11.35
CA HIS A 67 -3.26 16.50 12.13
C HIS A 67 -1.98 17.18 12.62
N ALA A 68 -1.43 18.04 11.75
CA ALA A 68 -0.65 19.16 12.21
C ALA A 68 -1.65 20.00 13.01
N GLU A 69 -1.42 20.02 14.32
CA GLU A 69 -2.05 20.93 15.29
C GLU A 69 -2.06 22.38 14.80
#